data_AF-A0A6N8AF34-F1
#
_entry.id   AF-A0A6N8AF34-F1
#
_cell.length_a   1.000
_cell.length_b   1.000
_cell.length_c   1.000
_cell.angle_alpha   90.00
_cell.angle_beta   90.00
_cell.angle_gamma   90.00
#
_symmetry.space_group_name_H-M   'P 1'
#
loop_
_entity.id
_entity.type
_entity.pdbx_description
1 polymer ?
#
loop_
_entity_poly.entity_id
_entity_poly.type
_entity_poly.pdbx_seq_one_letter_code
_entity_poly.pdbx_strand_id
1 'polypeptide(L)' 'MILFFLSNLIFLASFVWLMLSGAGLVMWAGWVVAWFAVDYAVMWITGYEPPNWIWGAILAVLGGLWVMLGAGYVA' A
#
# COMPACT_ATOMS: atom_id res chain seq x y z
N MET A 1 17.66 0.74 3.33
CA MET A 1 17.04 1.60 2.27
C MET A 1 16.52 0.81 1.07
N ILE A 2 17.32 0.00 0.37
CA ILE A 2 16.84 -0.78 -0.81
C ILE A 2 15.62 -1.67 -0.51
N LEU A 3 15.61 -2.32 0.66
CA LEU A 3 14.50 -3.21 1.08
C LEU A 3 13.17 -2.46 1.28
N PHE A 4 13.22 -1.22 1.81
CA PHE A 4 12.03 -0.37 1.91
C PHE A 4 11.52 0.04 0.53
N PHE A 5 12.41 0.40 -0.40
CA PHE A 5 12.02 0.69 -1.77
C PHE A 5 11.32 -0.50 -2.42
N LEU A 6 11.86 -1.71 -2.26
CA LEU A 6 11.25 -2.93 -2.79
C LEU A 6 9.89 -3.21 -2.15
N SER A 7 9.77 -3.09 -0.83
CA SER A 7 8.50 -3.26 -0.10
C SER A 7 7.42 -2.28 -0.62
N ASN A 8 7.76 -1.01 -0.75
CA ASN A 8 6.84 0.02 -1.27
C ASN A 8 6.47 -0.22 -2.74
N LEU A 9 7.41 -0.69 -3.57
CA LEU A 9 7.15 -1.07 -4.96
C LEU A 9 6.16 -2.23 -5.06
N ILE A 10 6.32 -3.27 -4.23
CA ILE A 10 5.41 -4.42 -4.17
C ILE A 10 4.02 -3.98 -3.72
N PHE A 11 3.94 -3.09 -2.73
CA PHE A 11 2.67 -2.55 -2.25
C PHE A 11 1.94 -1.70 -3.31
N LEU A 12 2.67 -0.86 -4.05
CA LEU A 12 2.10 -0.10 -5.18
C LEU A 12 1.65 -1.03 -6.31
N ALA A 13 2.43 -2.08 -6.62
CA ALA A 13 2.08 -3.06 -7.63
C ALA A 13 0.81 -3.85 -7.24
N SER A 14 0.65 -4.20 -5.96
CA SER A 14 -0.54 -4.90 -5.48
C SER A 14 -1.78 -4.01 -5.57
N PHE A 15 -1.68 -2.71 -5.27
CA PHE A 15 -2.76 -1.74 -5.46
C PHE A 15 -3.25 -1.73 -6.92
N VAL A 16 -2.32 -1.56 -7.87
CA VAL A 16 -2.66 -1.51 -9.31
C VAL A 16 -3.28 -2.84 -9.76
N TRP A 17 -2.69 -3.96 -9.37
CA TRP A 17 -3.20 -5.29 -9.71
C TRP A 17 -4.62 -5.52 -9.19
N LEU A 18 -4.89 -5.15 -7.93
CA LEU A 18 -6.22 -5.33 -7.33
C LEU A 18 -7.26 -4.45 -8.03
N MET A 19 -6.94 -3.20 -8.36
CA MET A 19 -7.81 -2.31 -9.13
C MET A 19 -8.15 -2.89 -10.51
N LEU A 20 -7.18 -3.49 -11.20
CA LEU A 20 -7.40 -4.11 -12.51
C LEU A 20 -8.21 -5.42 -12.44
N SER A 21 -8.11 -6.14 -11.32
CA SER A 21 -8.83 -7.41 -11.11
C SER A 21 -10.29 -7.24 -10.65
N GLY A 22 -10.71 -6.01 -10.31
CA GLY A 22 -12.03 -5.75 -9.70
C GLY A 22 -12.14 -6.25 -8.25
N ALA A 23 -11.02 -6.48 -7.57
CA ALA A 23 -11.03 -6.88 -6.17
C ALA A 23 -11.63 -5.78 -5.28
N GLY A 24 -12.27 -6.17 -4.19
CA GLY A 24 -12.90 -5.22 -3.26
C GLY A 24 -11.88 -4.50 -2.37
N LEU A 25 -12.29 -3.33 -1.87
CA LEU A 25 -11.49 -2.50 -0.94
C LEU A 25 -11.04 -3.27 0.32
N VAL A 26 -11.85 -4.23 0.78
CA VAL A 26 -11.52 -5.09 1.94
C VAL A 26 -10.28 -5.95 1.68
N MET A 27 -10.15 -6.48 0.46
CA MET A 27 -8.98 -7.29 0.08
C MET A 27 -7.71 -6.44 0.06
N TRP A 28 -7.81 -5.19 -0.43
CA TRP A 28 -6.67 -4.26 -0.40
C TRP A 28 -6.32 -3.83 1.03
N ALA A 29 -7.31 -3.61 1.90
CA ALA A 29 -7.06 -3.32 3.31
C ALA A 29 -6.27 -4.46 4.00
N GLY A 30 -6.53 -5.73 3.64
CA GLY A 30 -5.71 -6.85 4.07
C GLY A 30 -4.25 -6.76 3.62
N TRP A 31 -4.01 -6.31 2.38
CA TRP A 31 -2.67 -6.06 1.85
C TRP A 31 -1.93 -4.92 2.55
N VAL A 32 -2.65 -3.88 3.00
CA VAL A 32 -2.06 -2.80 3.80
C VAL A 32 -1.46 -3.37 5.09
N VAL A 33 -2.15 -4.28 5.77
CA VAL A 33 -1.64 -4.93 6.99
C VAL A 33 -0.40 -5.77 6.70
N ALA A 34 -0.41 -6.55 5.61
CA ALA A 34 0.76 -7.33 5.21
C ALA A 34 1.97 -6.44 4.87
N TRP A 35 1.74 -5.31 4.18
CA TRP A 35 2.79 -4.34 3.88
C TRP A 35 3.38 -3.72 5.15
N PHE A 36 2.56 -3.30 6.12
CA PHE A 36 3.06 -2.84 7.41
C PHE A 36 3.92 -3.90 8.11
N ALA A 37 3.48 -5.16 8.12
CA ALA A 37 4.25 -6.24 8.73
C ALA A 37 5.63 -6.41 8.07
N VAL A 38 5.70 -6.30 6.74
CA VAL A 38 6.96 -6.35 5.99
C VAL A 38 7.83 -5.14 6.31
N ASP A 39 7.28 -3.92 6.29
CA ASP A 39 8.03 -2.71 6.61
C ASP A 39 8.59 -2.76 8.04
N TYR A 40 7.81 -3.24 9.04
CA TYR A 40 8.29 -3.46 10.41
C TYR A 40 9.41 -4.51 10.47
N ALA A 41 9.30 -5.61 9.73
CA ALA A 41 10.36 -6.60 9.66
C ALA A 41 11.66 -6.01 9.05
N VAL A 42 11.53 -5.19 8.00
CA VAL A 42 12.66 -4.50 7.38
C VAL A 42 13.28 -3.48 8.34
N MET A 43 12.48 -2.74 9.12
CA MET A 43 12.98 -1.86 10.18
C MET A 43 13.83 -2.63 11.19
N TRP A 44 13.36 -3.79 11.64
CA TRP A 44 14.09 -4.63 12.59
C TRP A 44 15.42 -5.14 12.02
N ILE A 45 15.45 -5.53 10.74
CA ILE A 45 16.67 -6.03 10.08
C ILE A 45 17.67 -4.90 9.78
N THR A 46 17.18 -3.72 9.40
CA THR A 46 18.03 -2.64 8.88
C THR A 46 18.37 -1.55 9.88
N GLY A 47 17.69 -1.53 11.04
CA GLY A 47 17.86 -0.48 12.06
C GLY A 47 17.43 0.91 11.62
N TYR A 48 16.79 1.03 10.44
CA TYR A 48 16.30 2.29 9.90
C TYR A 48 14.80 2.40 10.15
N GLU A 49 14.38 3.51 10.76
CA GLU A 49 12.99 3.83 11.01
C GLU A 49 12.56 5.00 10.10
N PRO A 50 11.73 4.72 9.06
CA PRO A 50 11.16 5.79 8.26
C PRO A 50 10.15 6.61 9.06
N PRO A 51 9.96 7.91 8.75
CA PRO A 51 8.94 8.72 9.40
C PRO A 51 7.53 8.16 9.22
N ASN A 52 6.87 7.87 10.33
CA ASN A 52 5.62 7.12 10.46
C ASN A 52 4.44 7.82 9.73
N TRP A 53 4.50 9.16 9.62
CA TRP A 53 3.50 9.96 8.94
C TRP A 53 3.46 9.72 7.42
N ILE A 54 4.57 9.26 6.83
CA ILE A 54 4.67 8.99 5.38
C ILE A 54 3.71 7.87 5.00
N TRP A 55 3.61 6.82 5.82
CA TRP A 55 2.66 5.73 5.57
C TRP A 55 1.22 6.23 5.54
N GLY A 56 0.84 7.10 6.48
CA GLY A 56 -0.49 7.72 6.50
C GLY A 56 -0.78 8.55 5.25
N ALA A 57 0.20 9.33 4.79
CA ALA A 57 0.08 10.12 3.57
C ALA A 57 -0.09 9.25 2.32
N ILE A 58 0.70 8.18 2.18
CA ILE A 58 0.58 7.21 1.08
C ILE A 58 -0.81 6.57 1.06
N LEU A 59 -1.29 6.10 2.22
CA LEU A 59 -2.59 5.46 2.32
C LEU A 59 -3.75 6.42 2.03
N ALA A 60 -3.64 7.68 2.45
CA ALA A 60 -4.65 8.70 2.13
C ALA A 60 -4.75 8.95 0.62
N VAL A 61 -3.60 9.08 -0.07
CA VAL A 61 -3.55 9.26 -1.53
C VAL A 61 -4.12 8.04 -2.25
N LEU A 62 -3.66 6.83 -1.90
CA LEU A 62 -4.11 5.60 -2.55
C LEU A 62 -5.59 5.32 -2.28
N GLY A 63 -6.08 5.55 -1.07
CA GLY A 63 -7.50 5.43 -0.73
C GLY A 63 -8.36 6.40 -1.53
N GLY A 64 -7.92 7.66 -1.67
CA GLY A 64 -8.60 8.65 -2.53
C GLY A 64 -8.65 8.20 -4.00
N LEU A 65 -7.53 7.70 -4.53
CA LEU A 65 -7.47 7.18 -5.90
C LEU A 65 -8.40 5.98 -6.10
N TRP A 66 -8.46 5.07 -5.13
CA TRP A 66 -9.37 3.92 -5.19
C TRP A 66 -10.82 4.36 -5.31
N VAL A 67 -11.26 5.33 -4.50
CA VAL A 67 -12.64 5.84 -4.55
C VAL A 67 -12.93 6.55 -5.88
N MET A 68 -12.02 7.41 -6.34
CA MET A 68 -12.20 8.15 -7.61
C MET A 68 -12.28 7.20 -8.82
N LEU A 69 -11.37 6.23 -8.90
CA LEU A 69 -11.31 5.29 -10.01
C LEU A 69 -12.40 4.21 -9.91
N GLY A 70 -12.70 3.73 -8.70
CA GLY A 70 -13.77 2.76 -8.45
C GLY A 70 -15.17 3.33 -8.71
N ALA A 71 -15.41 4.61 -8.42
CA ALA A 71 -16.67 5.28 -8.76
C ALA A 71 -16.88 5.42 -10.28
N GLY A 72 -15.80 5.52 -11.06
CA GLY A 72 -15.85 5.57 -12.53
C GLY A 72 -16.17 4.23 -13.21
N TYR A 73 -16.05 3.10 -12.50
CA TYR A 73 -16.42 1.76 -13.00
C TYR A 73 -17.92 1.42 -12.82
N VAL A 74 -18.67 2.25 -12.08
CA VAL A 74 -20.09 2.02 -11.75
C VAL A 74 -21.04 2.91 -12.57
N ALA A 75 -20.51 3.79 -13.43
CA ALA A 75 -21.28 4.63 -14.37
C ALA A 75 -21.20 4.06 -15.80
#